data_AF-A0AAD6HGS9-F1
#
_entry.id   AF-A0AAD6HGS9-F1
#
_cell.length_a   1.000
_cell.length_b   1.000
_cell.length_c   1.000
_cell.angle_alpha   90.00
_cell.angle_beta   90.00
_cell.angle_gamma   90.00
#
_symmetry.space_group_name_H-M   'P 1'
#
loop_
_entity.id
_entity.type
_entity.pdbx_description
1 polymer ?
#
loop_
_entity_poly.entity_id
_entity_poly.type
_entity_poly.pdbx_seq_one_letter_code
_entity_poly.pdbx_strand_id
1 'polypeptide(L)'
;MAPPKSVRAPTTASLPNNLRIPSTAQSLTKTLNKLSRQALLDLALIWLDDQNIKSFPPYLQREETNNEDEEALPYPAAETIEEARQAYEDMQERKGGKREVLERILEGDWRQGITLRQLAMADIRYIEDHPASSRWTALELERIDPKHKTPTNSSEAWASNIPRMQPATFVKALQHEISSLVKAHYHLARSNTLPLTFLRIFIVDSPYQSPRQSPEIFADASRIIYVAFPDSSPYIYTSVAITTGSNAKPITSSSSIATDPKSLHRLVREAVPKALSRPHERYTLKATALATKNLPTLLALRGAGRSTAANGSFSIFADAALEGSPLDPRPSNTVSAQEHMRGGHKPVKDEDKENNTDTAQELQLPSHPKRRLSGTGTGMDGSVSPSSKKRRLAVDSRFGSASSSLTPAPLDRLDIRLLDAPADSENDTRTGVLPPLSLTFSGSDVIGGIRKLAELGVVDPERMPSWMTGEEAVSMAVVRGGRRIPMKN
;
A
#
# COMPACT_ATOMS: atom_id res chain seq x y z
N MET A 1 -41.20 38.53 3.32
CA MET A 1 -40.71 37.99 4.61
C MET A 1 -39.39 37.27 4.35
N ALA A 2 -38.36 37.43 5.19
CA ALA A 2 -37.15 36.63 5.05
C ALA A 2 -37.46 35.16 5.41
N PRO A 3 -36.92 34.16 4.67
CA PRO A 3 -37.20 32.76 4.97
C PRO A 3 -36.66 32.41 6.37
N PRO A 4 -37.42 31.62 7.17
CA PRO A 4 -37.00 31.27 8.53
C PRO A 4 -35.66 30.53 8.49
N LYS A 5 -34.71 30.96 9.32
CA LYS A 5 -33.41 30.31 9.46
C LYS A 5 -33.61 28.90 9.99
N SER A 6 -33.45 27.89 9.13
CA SER A 6 -33.53 26.48 9.49
C SER A 6 -32.52 26.17 10.59
N VAL A 7 -33.01 25.98 11.82
CA VAL A 7 -32.21 25.52 12.96
C VAL A 7 -31.93 24.04 12.73
N ARG A 8 -30.74 23.72 12.19
CA ARG A 8 -30.29 22.35 11.99
C ARG A 8 -29.76 21.77 13.29
N ALA A 9 -30.55 20.92 13.92
CA ALA A 9 -30.14 20.18 15.11
C ALA A 9 -28.91 19.29 14.83
N PRO A 10 -28.01 19.09 15.83
CA PRO A 10 -26.88 18.19 15.66
C PRO A 10 -27.29 16.74 15.42
N THR A 11 -26.79 16.16 14.32
CA THR A 11 -26.90 14.72 14.05
C THR A 11 -25.57 14.03 14.34
N THR A 12 -25.59 12.74 14.67
CA THR A 12 -24.40 11.87 14.72
C THR A 12 -24.18 11.08 13.41
N ALA A 13 -25.04 11.30 12.40
CA ALA A 13 -24.96 10.65 11.10
C ALA A 13 -23.67 10.99 10.33
N SER A 14 -23.10 10.02 9.64
CA SER A 14 -22.05 10.23 8.63
C SER A 14 -22.55 11.07 7.45
N LEU A 15 -21.62 11.58 6.64
CA LEU A 15 -21.97 12.16 5.34
C LEU A 15 -22.50 11.04 4.43
N PRO A 16 -23.65 11.22 3.75
CA PRO A 16 -24.28 10.15 3.01
C PRO A 16 -23.61 9.94 1.65
N ASN A 17 -23.61 8.69 1.18
CA ASN A 17 -22.97 8.26 -0.07
C ASN A 17 -23.45 9.04 -1.31
N ASN A 18 -24.71 9.51 -1.29
CA ASN A 18 -25.37 10.23 -2.38
C ASN A 18 -25.21 11.75 -2.32
N LEU A 19 -24.40 12.30 -1.39
CA LEU A 19 -24.07 13.72 -1.39
C LEU A 19 -23.32 14.05 -2.69
N ARG A 20 -23.91 14.89 -3.56
CA ARG A 20 -23.33 15.29 -4.84
C ARG A 20 -22.40 16.51 -4.68
N ILE A 21 -21.24 16.44 -5.32
CA ILE A 21 -20.34 17.57 -5.57
C ILE A 21 -20.67 18.11 -6.97
N PRO A 22 -20.93 19.42 -7.14
CA PRO A 22 -21.17 20.01 -8.46
C PRO A 22 -20.06 19.68 -9.46
N SER A 23 -20.44 19.36 -10.70
CA SER A 23 -19.54 19.13 -11.84
C SER A 23 -18.58 20.30 -12.08
N THR A 24 -19.02 21.53 -11.78
CA THR A 24 -18.25 22.78 -11.89
C THR A 24 -17.10 22.91 -10.88
N ALA A 25 -16.95 21.99 -9.92
CA ALA A 25 -15.87 22.04 -8.92
C ALA A 25 -14.52 21.68 -9.56
N GLN A 26 -13.56 22.60 -9.52
CA GLN A 26 -12.26 22.39 -10.17
C GLN A 26 -11.44 21.29 -9.50
N SER A 27 -11.60 21.07 -8.20
CA SER A 27 -10.99 19.96 -7.47
C SER A 27 -11.45 18.60 -7.96
N LEU A 28 -12.73 18.45 -8.34
CA LEU A 28 -13.27 17.22 -8.91
C LEU A 28 -12.61 16.91 -10.27
N THR A 29 -12.59 17.88 -11.17
CA THR A 29 -11.90 17.78 -12.47
C THR A 29 -10.41 17.43 -12.28
N LYS A 30 -9.71 18.09 -11.34
CA LYS A 30 -8.30 17.82 -11.02
C LYS A 30 -8.07 16.42 -10.47
N THR A 31 -9.00 15.85 -9.70
CA THR A 31 -8.86 14.49 -9.16
C THR A 31 -9.15 13.43 -10.22
N LEU A 32 -10.24 13.55 -10.97
CA LEU A 32 -10.55 12.61 -12.05
C LEU A 32 -9.50 12.65 -13.18
N ASN A 33 -8.96 13.82 -13.52
CA ASN A 33 -7.88 13.95 -14.52
C ASN A 33 -6.56 13.26 -14.11
N LYS A 34 -6.37 12.83 -12.85
CA LYS A 34 -5.20 12.01 -12.46
C LYS A 34 -5.31 10.56 -12.92
N LEU A 35 -6.52 10.08 -13.18
CA LEU A 35 -6.76 8.70 -13.64
C LEU A 35 -6.31 8.51 -15.09
N SER A 36 -6.05 7.25 -15.45
CA SER A 36 -5.87 6.86 -16.84
C SER A 36 -7.20 6.94 -17.61
N ARG A 37 -7.13 7.02 -18.94
CA ARG A 37 -8.32 6.97 -19.79
C ARG A 37 -9.15 5.70 -19.53
N GLN A 38 -8.48 4.56 -19.44
CA GLN A 38 -9.14 3.27 -19.18
C GLN A 38 -9.80 3.26 -17.80
N ALA A 39 -9.12 3.74 -16.75
CA ALA A 39 -9.71 3.81 -15.42
C ALA A 39 -10.97 4.70 -15.34
N LEU A 40 -11.06 5.76 -16.15
CA LEU A 40 -12.28 6.57 -16.26
C LEU A 40 -13.43 5.83 -16.96
N LEU A 41 -13.14 5.11 -18.05
CA LEU A 41 -14.12 4.28 -18.75
C LEU A 41 -14.63 3.13 -17.85
N ASP A 42 -13.70 2.38 -17.23
CA ASP A 42 -14.02 1.31 -16.29
C ASP A 42 -14.94 1.83 -15.16
N LEU A 43 -14.63 3.01 -14.60
CA LEU A 43 -15.44 3.62 -13.53
C LEU A 43 -16.83 4.02 -14.01
N ALA A 44 -16.96 4.62 -15.21
CA ALA A 44 -18.25 4.96 -15.78
C ALA A 44 -19.12 3.72 -16.00
N LEU A 45 -18.56 2.65 -16.57
CA LEU A 45 -19.25 1.36 -16.75
C LEU A 45 -19.63 0.72 -15.39
N ILE A 46 -18.75 0.74 -14.38
CA ILE A 46 -19.08 0.28 -13.02
C ILE A 46 -20.19 1.13 -12.39
N TRP A 47 -20.30 2.42 -12.71
CA TRP A 47 -21.39 3.28 -12.21
C TRP A 47 -22.72 3.01 -12.92
N LEU A 48 -22.68 2.59 -14.19
CA LEU A 48 -23.82 2.21 -15.03
C LEU A 48 -24.24 0.73 -14.88
N ASP A 49 -23.50 -0.07 -14.12
CA ASP A 49 -23.89 -1.44 -13.73
C ASP A 49 -25.21 -1.47 -12.94
N ASP A 50 -26.03 -2.49 -13.16
CA ASP A 50 -27.40 -2.60 -12.65
C ASP A 50 -27.47 -2.58 -11.12
N GLN A 51 -26.41 -3.03 -10.44
CA GLN A 51 -26.29 -2.97 -8.98
C GLN A 51 -26.07 -1.53 -8.47
N ASN A 52 -25.41 -0.71 -9.28
CA ASN A 52 -24.92 0.62 -8.92
C ASN A 52 -25.78 1.75 -9.50
N ILE A 53 -26.56 1.52 -10.56
CA ILE A 53 -27.39 2.53 -11.24
C ILE A 53 -28.35 3.26 -10.27
N LYS A 54 -28.92 2.55 -9.29
CA LYS A 54 -29.77 3.12 -8.23
C LYS A 54 -29.03 4.08 -7.29
N SER A 55 -27.71 3.93 -7.17
CA SER A 55 -26.84 4.81 -6.39
C SER A 55 -26.30 5.99 -7.19
N PHE A 56 -26.08 5.80 -8.50
CA PHE A 56 -25.37 6.74 -9.38
C PHE A 56 -26.14 7.09 -10.66
N PRO A 57 -27.45 7.40 -10.59
CA PRO A 57 -28.25 7.58 -11.79
C PRO A 57 -27.65 8.67 -12.69
N PRO A 58 -27.37 8.38 -13.97
CA PRO A 58 -26.96 9.37 -14.95
C PRO A 58 -28.11 10.34 -15.24
N TYR A 59 -27.80 11.44 -15.91
CA TYR A 59 -28.80 12.31 -16.51
C TYR A 59 -29.30 11.65 -17.80
N LEU A 60 -30.56 11.22 -17.79
CA LEU A 60 -31.26 10.73 -18.96
C LEU A 60 -32.23 11.81 -19.46
N GLN A 61 -32.52 11.81 -20.76
CA GLN A 61 -33.53 12.69 -21.34
C GLN A 61 -34.90 12.35 -20.75
N ARG A 62 -35.72 13.37 -20.52
CA ARG A 62 -37.09 13.20 -20.02
C ARG A 62 -38.05 13.52 -21.15
N GLU A 63 -39.00 12.62 -21.43
CA GLU A 63 -39.93 12.72 -22.58
C GLU A 63 -40.68 14.07 -22.64
N GLU A 64 -40.88 14.74 -21.50
CA GLU A 64 -41.60 16.02 -21.40
C GLU A 64 -40.72 17.28 -21.59
N THR A 65 -39.39 17.15 -21.65
CA THR A 65 -38.45 18.29 -21.72
C THR A 65 -37.68 18.32 -23.03
N ASN A 66 -38.41 18.34 -24.15
CA ASN A 66 -37.83 18.50 -25.49
C ASN A 66 -37.44 19.98 -25.74
N ASN A 67 -36.46 20.46 -24.98
CA ASN A 67 -35.84 21.76 -25.18
C ASN A 67 -34.81 21.62 -26.31
N GLU A 68 -35.03 22.29 -27.44
CA GLU A 68 -34.11 22.30 -28.60
C GLU A 68 -32.68 22.71 -28.21
N ASP A 69 -32.52 23.52 -27.15
CA ASP A 69 -31.23 23.92 -26.57
C ASP A 69 -30.43 22.75 -25.92
N GLU A 70 -31.06 21.67 -25.47
CA GLU A 70 -30.34 20.51 -24.90
C GLU A 70 -29.76 19.58 -25.97
N GLU A 71 -30.39 19.51 -27.15
CA GLU A 71 -29.91 18.73 -28.29
C GLU A 71 -28.66 19.38 -28.94
N ALA A 72 -28.52 20.70 -28.79
CA ALA A 72 -27.35 21.46 -29.24
C ALA A 72 -26.10 21.31 -28.33
N LEU A 73 -26.17 20.56 -27.23
CA LEU A 73 -25.03 20.35 -26.33
C LEU A 73 -24.00 19.37 -26.93
N PRO A 74 -22.68 19.52 -26.66
CA PRO A 74 -21.64 18.61 -27.18
C PRO A 74 -21.81 17.14 -26.78
N TYR A 75 -22.56 16.88 -25.71
CA TYR A 75 -22.87 15.56 -25.20
C TYR A 75 -24.38 15.48 -24.90
N PRO A 76 -25.21 15.07 -25.88
CA PRO A 76 -26.65 14.91 -25.64
C PRO A 76 -26.90 13.85 -24.55
N ALA A 77 -28.02 14.01 -23.84
CA ALA A 77 -28.49 13.03 -22.89
C ALA A 77 -28.85 11.72 -23.61
N ALA A 78 -28.54 10.59 -23.01
CA ALA A 78 -29.09 9.32 -23.47
C ALA A 78 -30.58 9.23 -23.09
N GLU A 79 -31.39 8.59 -23.93
CA GLU A 79 -32.76 8.20 -23.60
C GLU A 79 -32.76 7.04 -22.60
N THR A 80 -31.80 6.11 -22.74
CA THR A 80 -31.74 4.87 -21.95
C THR A 80 -30.38 4.64 -21.28
N ILE A 81 -30.37 3.80 -20.24
CA ILE A 81 -29.15 3.37 -19.54
C ILE A 81 -28.26 2.54 -20.46
N GLU A 82 -28.85 1.72 -21.33
CA GLU A 82 -28.12 0.87 -22.29
C GLU A 82 -27.43 1.71 -23.37
N GLU A 83 -28.08 2.77 -23.86
CA GLU A 83 -27.44 3.72 -24.79
C GLU A 83 -26.25 4.43 -24.13
N ALA A 84 -26.40 4.88 -22.88
CA ALA A 84 -25.27 5.45 -22.13
C ALA A 84 -24.13 4.43 -21.95
N ARG A 85 -24.45 3.15 -21.67
CA ARG A 85 -23.46 2.05 -21.56
C ARG A 85 -22.75 1.82 -22.89
N GLN A 86 -23.50 1.68 -23.99
CA GLN A 86 -22.96 1.52 -25.35
C GLN A 86 -22.03 2.69 -25.72
N ALA A 87 -22.40 3.93 -25.40
CA ALA A 87 -21.55 5.09 -25.66
C ALA A 87 -20.16 4.99 -24.97
N TYR A 88 -20.09 4.42 -23.75
CA TYR A 88 -18.82 4.18 -23.07
C TYR A 88 -18.05 2.97 -23.62
N GLU A 89 -18.74 1.94 -24.12
CA GLU A 89 -18.15 0.77 -24.79
C GLU A 89 -17.56 1.16 -26.17
N ASP A 90 -18.31 1.91 -26.98
CA ASP A 90 -17.84 2.52 -28.23
C ASP A 90 -16.63 3.44 -27.97
N MET A 91 -16.66 4.21 -26.88
CA MET A 91 -15.51 4.97 -26.41
C MET A 91 -14.32 4.08 -26.02
N GLN A 92 -14.53 2.89 -25.49
CA GLN A 92 -13.46 1.97 -25.14
C GLN A 92 -12.79 1.38 -26.39
N GLU A 93 -13.57 0.94 -27.38
CA GLU A 93 -13.06 0.39 -28.64
C GLU A 93 -12.34 1.43 -29.50
N ARG A 94 -12.91 2.64 -29.62
CA ARG A 94 -12.28 3.70 -30.43
C ARG A 94 -11.08 4.32 -29.71
N LYS A 95 -10.12 4.81 -30.49
CA LYS A 95 -8.99 5.60 -29.99
C LYS A 95 -9.42 7.05 -29.81
N GLY A 96 -9.80 7.42 -28.58
CA GLY A 96 -10.23 8.77 -28.19
C GLY A 96 -9.34 9.42 -27.13
N GLY A 97 -9.59 10.70 -26.85
CA GLY A 97 -8.83 11.46 -25.85
C GLY A 97 -9.24 11.14 -24.41
N LYS A 98 -8.35 11.36 -23.42
CA LYS A 98 -8.73 11.30 -22.00
C LYS A 98 -9.69 12.45 -21.63
N ARG A 99 -9.43 13.65 -22.17
CA ARG A 99 -10.24 14.86 -21.93
C ARG A 99 -11.70 14.65 -22.33
N GLU A 100 -11.90 14.03 -23.50
CA GLU A 100 -13.20 13.66 -24.07
C GLU A 100 -14.03 12.76 -23.12
N VAL A 101 -13.42 11.72 -22.55
CA VAL A 101 -14.08 10.85 -21.54
C VAL A 101 -14.43 11.64 -20.28
N LEU A 102 -13.54 12.51 -19.82
CA LEU A 102 -13.77 13.32 -18.62
C LEU A 102 -14.90 14.34 -18.81
N GLU A 103 -14.97 14.96 -20.00
CA GLU A 103 -16.03 15.90 -20.37
C GLU A 103 -17.37 15.19 -20.57
N ARG A 104 -17.43 14.04 -21.25
CA ARG A 104 -18.66 13.21 -21.32
C ARG A 104 -19.18 12.85 -19.92
N ILE A 105 -18.31 12.47 -18.99
CA ILE A 105 -18.67 12.18 -17.60
C ILE A 105 -19.21 13.42 -16.87
N LEU A 106 -18.51 14.57 -16.93
CA LEU A 106 -18.81 15.74 -16.09
C LEU A 106 -19.82 16.73 -16.69
N GLU A 107 -19.93 16.80 -18.02
CA GLU A 107 -20.80 17.73 -18.75
C GLU A 107 -21.98 17.02 -19.42
N GLY A 108 -21.87 15.72 -19.69
CA GLY A 108 -22.96 14.85 -20.17
C GLY A 108 -23.62 14.10 -19.01
N ASP A 109 -23.21 12.84 -18.80
CA ASP A 109 -23.98 11.84 -18.05
C ASP A 109 -24.09 12.14 -16.55
N TRP A 110 -23.12 12.83 -15.94
CA TRP A 110 -23.21 13.29 -14.55
C TRP A 110 -23.11 14.82 -14.43
N ARG A 111 -23.72 15.56 -15.37
CA ARG A 111 -23.78 17.03 -15.38
C ARG A 111 -24.31 17.69 -14.09
N GLN A 112 -25.16 16.99 -13.34
CA GLN A 112 -25.66 17.42 -12.02
C GLN A 112 -24.65 17.24 -10.87
N GLY A 113 -23.46 16.70 -11.16
CA GLY A 113 -22.40 16.44 -10.19
C GLY A 113 -22.28 14.98 -9.75
N ILE A 114 -21.06 14.65 -9.32
CA ILE A 114 -20.60 13.32 -8.92
C ILE A 114 -20.83 13.11 -7.42
N THR A 115 -21.27 11.92 -7.02
CA THR A 115 -21.51 11.58 -5.60
C THR A 115 -20.22 11.34 -4.81
N LEU A 116 -20.25 11.54 -3.49
CA LEU A 116 -19.11 11.21 -2.61
C LEU A 116 -18.66 9.74 -2.72
N ARG A 117 -19.57 8.80 -2.99
CA ARG A 117 -19.22 7.39 -3.20
C ARG A 117 -18.53 7.18 -4.56
N GLN A 118 -18.97 7.83 -5.65
CA GLN A 118 -18.26 7.80 -6.93
C GLN A 118 -16.84 8.40 -6.82
N LEU A 119 -16.70 9.56 -6.16
CA LEU A 119 -15.38 10.16 -5.89
C LEU A 119 -14.50 9.22 -5.04
N ALA A 120 -15.09 8.56 -4.04
CA ALA A 120 -14.36 7.59 -3.23
C ALA A 120 -13.88 6.36 -4.02
N MET A 121 -14.64 5.91 -5.02
CA MET A 121 -14.23 4.84 -5.94
C MET A 121 -13.08 5.29 -6.85
N ALA A 122 -13.15 6.53 -7.37
CA ALA A 122 -12.08 7.14 -8.16
C ALA A 122 -10.76 7.29 -7.37
N ASP A 123 -10.84 7.72 -6.11
CA ASP A 123 -9.69 7.84 -5.21
C ASP A 123 -9.03 6.48 -4.89
N ILE A 124 -9.83 5.42 -4.67
CA ILE A 124 -9.30 4.07 -4.47
C ILE A 124 -8.64 3.55 -5.75
N ARG A 125 -9.29 3.70 -6.92
CA ARG A 125 -8.71 3.29 -8.21
C ARG A 125 -7.38 4.01 -8.49
N TYR A 126 -7.28 5.31 -8.15
CA TYR A 126 -6.04 6.05 -8.28
C TYR A 126 -4.89 5.46 -7.44
N ILE A 127 -5.17 5.03 -6.20
CA ILE A 127 -4.18 4.39 -5.30
C ILE A 127 -3.75 3.01 -5.82
N GLU A 128 -4.67 2.23 -6.38
CA GLU A 128 -4.33 0.94 -6.99
C GLU A 128 -3.45 1.11 -8.25
N ASP A 129 -3.81 2.04 -9.14
CA ASP A 129 -3.04 2.37 -10.34
C ASP A 129 -1.66 3.00 -10.01
N HIS A 130 -1.54 3.72 -8.87
CA HIS A 130 -0.34 4.46 -8.46
C HIS A 130 0.12 4.08 -7.03
N PRO A 131 0.62 2.85 -6.79
CA PRO A 131 0.92 2.38 -5.43
C PRO A 131 1.89 3.29 -4.65
N ALA A 132 2.83 3.94 -5.35
CA ALA A 132 3.80 4.86 -4.78
C ALA A 132 3.26 6.27 -4.44
N SER A 133 1.98 6.58 -4.72
CA SER A 133 1.38 7.90 -4.47
C SER A 133 1.24 8.24 -2.98
N SER A 134 1.16 7.20 -2.14
CA SER A 134 0.83 7.31 -0.72
C SER A 134 1.92 6.67 0.13
N ARG A 135 2.35 7.35 1.19
CA ARG A 135 3.20 6.72 2.22
C ARG A 135 2.30 6.09 3.28
N TRP A 136 2.64 4.88 3.67
CA TRP A 136 1.89 4.05 4.61
C TRP A 136 2.74 3.74 5.83
N THR A 137 2.12 3.58 7.01
CA THR A 137 2.75 3.08 8.23
C THR A 137 2.04 1.82 8.69
N ALA A 138 2.79 0.77 9.03
CA ALA A 138 2.23 -0.45 9.61
C ALA A 138 2.11 -0.34 11.14
N LEU A 139 0.95 -0.69 11.67
CA LEU A 139 0.62 -0.70 13.08
C LEU A 139 0.21 -2.11 13.50
N GLU A 140 0.69 -2.57 14.65
CA GLU A 140 0.34 -3.86 15.23
C GLU A 140 -0.89 -3.69 16.14
N LEU A 141 -1.91 -4.53 15.94
CA LEU A 141 -3.09 -4.59 16.79
C LEU A 141 -2.81 -5.53 17.97
N GLU A 142 -2.81 -4.97 19.18
CA GLU A 142 -2.50 -5.68 20.41
C GLU A 142 -3.71 -5.68 21.34
N ARG A 143 -4.03 -6.84 21.94
CA ARG A 143 -5.11 -7.00 22.91
C ARG A 143 -4.67 -6.48 24.28
N ILE A 144 -5.46 -5.61 24.89
CA ILE A 144 -5.22 -5.06 26.23
C ILE A 144 -5.79 -6.03 27.28
N ASP A 145 -5.01 -7.02 27.69
CA ASP A 145 -5.41 -7.93 28.77
C ASP A 145 -5.03 -7.37 30.16
N PRO A 146 -6.00 -7.05 31.04
CA PRO A 146 -5.75 -6.38 32.31
C PRO A 146 -4.99 -7.22 33.34
N LYS A 147 -4.80 -8.52 33.07
CA LYS A 147 -4.11 -9.49 33.94
C LYS A 147 -2.67 -9.81 33.52
N HIS A 148 -2.29 -9.51 32.27
CA HIS A 148 -0.93 -9.76 31.76
C HIS A 148 -0.15 -8.45 31.60
N LYS A 149 0.63 -8.09 32.63
CA LYS A 149 1.61 -6.98 32.56
C LYS A 149 2.96 -7.40 31.95
N THR A 150 3.15 -8.68 31.66
CA THR A 150 4.34 -9.23 31.02
C THR A 150 4.01 -9.61 29.56
N PRO A 151 4.75 -9.07 28.57
CA PRO A 151 4.58 -9.47 27.17
C PRO A 151 5.05 -10.91 27.01
N THR A 152 4.09 -11.83 27.00
CA THR A 152 4.36 -13.24 26.74
C THR A 152 4.49 -13.40 25.23
N ASN A 153 5.71 -13.68 24.76
CA ASN A 153 5.99 -14.02 23.37
C ASN A 153 5.47 -15.44 23.04
N SER A 154 4.16 -15.67 23.18
CA SER A 154 3.51 -16.91 22.79
C SER A 154 2.94 -16.79 21.38
N SER A 155 3.57 -17.50 20.44
CA SER A 155 3.14 -17.64 19.04
C SER A 155 1.70 -18.13 18.87
N GLU A 156 1.12 -18.74 19.90
CA GLU A 156 -0.25 -19.26 19.95
C GLU A 156 -1.31 -18.16 20.14
N ALA A 157 -0.92 -16.95 20.59
CA ALA A 157 -1.85 -15.88 20.90
C ALA A 157 -2.41 -15.14 19.66
N TRP A 158 -1.77 -15.23 18.49
CA TRP A 158 -2.14 -14.42 17.32
C TRP A 158 -3.57 -14.67 16.83
N ALA A 159 -4.05 -15.92 16.83
CA ALA A 159 -5.42 -16.24 16.42
C ALA A 159 -6.49 -15.68 17.39
N SER A 160 -6.14 -15.51 18.68
CA SER A 160 -6.98 -14.92 19.73
C SER A 160 -6.95 -13.39 19.76
N ASN A 161 -6.01 -12.78 19.02
CA ASN A 161 -5.76 -11.34 19.00
C ASN A 161 -6.28 -10.63 17.73
N ILE A 162 -6.82 -11.38 16.75
CA ILE A 162 -7.41 -10.81 15.53
C ILE A 162 -8.94 -10.76 15.69
N PRO A 163 -9.56 -9.57 15.81
CA PRO A 163 -11.01 -9.46 15.96
C PRO A 163 -11.73 -9.88 14.68
N ARG A 164 -12.62 -10.88 14.77
CA ARG A 164 -13.54 -11.25 13.67
C ARG A 164 -14.52 -10.11 13.41
N MET A 165 -14.22 -9.30 12.40
CA MET A 165 -14.89 -8.02 12.13
C MET A 165 -15.80 -8.12 10.89
N GLN A 166 -17.06 -7.69 11.05
CA GLN A 166 -17.93 -7.41 9.91
C GLN A 166 -17.78 -5.92 9.51
N PRO A 167 -17.46 -5.59 8.24
CA PRO A 167 -17.11 -4.22 7.85
C PRO A 167 -18.19 -3.18 8.16
N ALA A 168 -19.48 -3.51 7.96
CA ALA A 168 -20.60 -2.62 8.24
C ALA A 168 -20.73 -2.26 9.73
N THR A 169 -20.47 -3.22 10.63
CA THR A 169 -20.54 -3.01 12.09
C THR A 169 -19.36 -2.17 12.57
N PHE A 170 -18.17 -2.40 12.02
CA PHE A 170 -16.98 -1.60 12.31
C PHE A 170 -17.13 -0.15 11.87
N VAL A 171 -17.64 0.11 10.66
CA VAL A 171 -17.88 1.50 10.19
C VAL A 171 -18.90 2.22 11.09
N LYS A 172 -19.95 1.53 11.56
CA LYS A 172 -20.91 2.10 12.53
C LYS A 172 -20.25 2.42 13.88
N ALA A 173 -19.40 1.53 14.40
CA ALA A 173 -18.66 1.76 15.64
C ALA A 173 -17.66 2.93 15.50
N LEU A 174 -16.90 2.97 14.39
CA LEU A 174 -15.97 4.06 14.09
C LEU A 174 -16.68 5.40 13.92
N GLN A 175 -17.84 5.40 13.26
CA GLN A 175 -18.71 6.57 13.17
C GLN A 175 -19.14 7.04 14.56
N HIS A 176 -19.60 6.15 15.43
CA HIS A 176 -19.98 6.51 16.80
C HIS A 176 -18.83 7.21 17.53
N GLU A 177 -17.63 6.61 17.53
CA GLU A 177 -16.44 7.13 18.22
C GLU A 177 -16.01 8.54 17.76
N ILE A 178 -16.09 8.87 16.46
CA ILE A 178 -15.62 10.17 15.95
C ILE A 178 -16.74 11.20 15.69
N SER A 179 -18.02 10.79 15.68
CA SER A 179 -19.16 11.65 15.31
C SER A 179 -19.40 12.85 16.23
N SER A 180 -18.86 12.81 17.45
CA SER A 180 -18.90 13.92 18.42
C SER A 180 -17.94 15.06 18.06
N LEU A 181 -16.90 14.78 17.28
CA LEU A 181 -15.82 15.72 16.93
C LEU A 181 -15.88 16.16 15.48
N VAL A 182 -16.18 15.23 14.56
CA VAL A 182 -16.10 15.47 13.11
C VAL A 182 -17.22 14.78 12.34
N LYS A 183 -17.50 15.27 11.12
CA LYS A 183 -18.32 14.56 10.15
C LYS A 183 -17.41 13.82 9.19
N ALA A 184 -17.77 12.58 8.84
CA ALA A 184 -16.98 11.78 7.91
C ALA A 184 -17.86 11.03 6.91
N HIS A 185 -17.33 10.84 5.71
CA HIS A 185 -17.80 9.88 4.71
C HIS A 185 -16.88 8.65 4.74
N TYR A 186 -17.47 7.45 4.71
CA TYR A 186 -16.75 6.19 4.76
C TYR A 186 -17.00 5.39 3.49
N HIS A 187 -15.94 4.89 2.86
CA HIS A 187 -16.05 3.98 1.73
C HIS A 187 -15.11 2.79 1.92
N LEU A 188 -15.68 1.59 1.87
CA LEU A 188 -14.96 0.32 1.91
C LEU A 188 -14.84 -0.24 0.48
N ALA A 189 -13.64 -0.70 0.12
CA ALA A 189 -13.36 -1.36 -1.15
C ALA A 189 -12.35 -2.48 -0.94
N ARG A 190 -12.60 -3.66 -1.51
CA ARG A 190 -11.62 -4.75 -1.54
C ARG A 190 -10.61 -4.44 -2.65
N SER A 191 -9.31 -4.61 -2.40
CA SER A 191 -8.30 -4.40 -3.45
C SER A 191 -8.38 -5.51 -4.51
N ASN A 192 -8.17 -5.14 -5.77
CA ASN A 192 -8.16 -6.06 -6.91
C ASN A 192 -6.83 -6.81 -7.07
N THR A 193 -5.73 -6.21 -6.61
CA THR A 193 -4.36 -6.72 -6.83
C THR A 193 -3.69 -7.27 -5.57
N LEU A 194 -4.14 -6.86 -4.38
CA LEU A 194 -3.52 -7.20 -3.10
C LEU A 194 -4.51 -7.89 -2.15
N PRO A 195 -4.05 -8.75 -1.23
CA PRO A 195 -4.89 -9.39 -0.21
C PRO A 195 -5.22 -8.42 0.95
N LEU A 196 -5.91 -7.32 0.65
CA LEU A 196 -6.33 -6.33 1.63
C LEU A 196 -7.64 -5.62 1.26
N THR A 197 -8.29 -5.05 2.28
CA THR A 197 -9.46 -4.17 2.15
C THR A 197 -9.09 -2.74 2.53
N PHE A 198 -9.40 -1.78 1.66
CA PHE A 198 -9.28 -0.35 1.94
C PHE A 198 -10.54 0.19 2.62
N LEU A 199 -10.33 1.10 3.58
CA LEU A 199 -11.31 2.03 4.11
C LEU A 199 -10.80 3.45 3.83
N ARG A 200 -11.51 4.18 2.97
CA ARG A 200 -11.33 5.62 2.75
C ARG A 200 -12.25 6.38 3.72
N ILE A 201 -11.65 7.23 4.55
CA ILE A 201 -12.33 8.12 5.49
C ILE A 201 -12.08 9.55 5.02
N PHE A 202 -13.11 10.24 4.55
CA PHE A 202 -13.02 11.66 4.19
C PHE A 202 -13.69 12.51 5.27
N ILE A 203 -12.94 13.44 5.87
CA ILE A 203 -13.35 14.19 7.06
C ILE A 203 -13.65 15.64 6.74
N VAL A 204 -14.79 16.11 7.24
CA VAL A 204 -15.28 17.48 7.11
C VAL A 204 -15.44 18.10 8.50
N ASP A 205 -14.98 19.34 8.62
CA ASP A 205 -15.08 20.14 9.84
C ASP A 205 -16.55 20.39 10.21
N SER A 206 -16.78 20.71 11.49
CA SER A 206 -18.11 20.84 12.12
C SER A 206 -19.21 21.42 11.19
N PRO A 207 -20.35 20.73 11.02
CA PRO A 207 -21.41 21.14 10.09
C PRO A 207 -22.20 22.38 10.55
N TYR A 208 -21.84 22.96 11.71
CA TYR A 208 -22.36 24.24 12.20
C TYR A 208 -21.51 25.44 11.79
N GLN A 209 -20.40 25.22 11.06
CA GLN A 209 -19.69 26.32 10.42
C GLN A 209 -20.63 27.03 9.43
N SER A 210 -20.92 28.28 9.77
CA SER A 210 -21.42 29.30 8.84
C SER A 210 -20.24 30.23 8.54
N PRO A 211 -19.93 30.54 7.27
CA PRO A 211 -20.69 30.26 6.04
C PRO A 211 -20.66 28.78 5.62
N ARG A 212 -21.57 28.41 4.71
CA ARG A 212 -21.58 27.08 4.08
C ARG A 212 -20.22 26.81 3.42
N GLN A 213 -19.68 25.62 3.67
CA GLN A 213 -18.44 25.14 3.06
C GLN A 213 -18.54 25.14 1.52
N SER A 214 -17.46 25.53 0.84
CA SER A 214 -17.37 25.52 -0.62
C SER A 214 -17.36 24.08 -1.17
N PRO A 215 -17.87 23.86 -2.40
CA PRO A 215 -17.87 22.53 -3.00
C PRO A 215 -16.45 21.94 -3.16
N GLU A 216 -15.45 22.81 -3.29
CA GLU A 216 -14.03 22.44 -3.42
C GLU A 216 -13.50 21.62 -2.24
N ILE A 217 -14.05 21.81 -1.02
CA ILE A 217 -13.63 21.08 0.19
C ILE A 217 -13.92 19.58 0.08
N PHE A 218 -14.96 19.17 -0.66
CA PHE A 218 -15.37 17.77 -0.77
C PHE A 218 -14.41 16.88 -1.59
N ALA A 219 -13.46 17.48 -2.32
CA ALA A 219 -12.40 16.76 -3.02
C ALA A 219 -10.98 17.19 -2.59
N ASP A 220 -10.85 17.77 -1.38
CA ASP A 220 -9.56 18.07 -0.75
C ASP A 220 -8.89 16.77 -0.26
N ALA A 221 -7.79 16.40 -0.90
CA ALA A 221 -7.04 15.18 -0.59
C ALA A 221 -6.38 15.19 0.80
N SER A 222 -6.12 16.38 1.40
CA SER A 222 -5.52 16.47 2.74
C SER A 222 -6.46 16.01 3.86
N ARG A 223 -7.76 15.92 3.55
CA ARG A 223 -8.84 15.47 4.44
C ARG A 223 -9.20 14.00 4.28
N ILE A 224 -8.48 13.27 3.42
CA ILE A 224 -8.70 11.85 3.18
C ILE A 224 -7.66 11.03 3.95
N ILE A 225 -8.15 10.15 4.82
CA ILE A 225 -7.36 9.16 5.54
C ILE A 225 -7.69 7.79 4.97
N TYR A 226 -6.67 7.05 4.56
CA TYR A 226 -6.81 5.66 4.14
C TYR A 226 -6.32 4.73 5.24
N VAL A 227 -7.14 3.72 5.53
CA VAL A 227 -6.80 2.59 6.40
C VAL A 227 -6.90 1.33 5.55
N ALA A 228 -5.87 0.49 5.55
CA ALA A 228 -5.87 -0.79 4.85
C ALA A 228 -5.76 -1.93 5.85
N PHE A 229 -6.61 -2.95 5.66
CA PHE A 229 -6.71 -4.15 6.48
C PHE A 229 -6.25 -5.34 5.63
N PRO A 230 -5.04 -5.88 5.83
CA PRO A 230 -4.59 -7.11 5.18
C PRO A 230 -5.36 -8.31 5.72
N ASP A 231 -5.68 -9.24 4.82
CA ASP A 231 -6.40 -10.45 5.17
C ASP A 231 -5.60 -11.29 6.18
N SER A 232 -6.27 -11.79 7.23
CA SER A 232 -5.72 -12.69 8.24
C SER A 232 -4.44 -12.20 8.96
N SER A 233 -4.21 -10.89 9.05
CA SER A 233 -3.05 -10.32 9.75
C SER A 233 -3.44 -9.52 11.01
N PRO A 234 -2.58 -9.45 12.04
CA PRO A 234 -2.76 -8.56 13.18
C PRO A 234 -2.29 -7.12 12.88
N TYR A 235 -1.99 -6.79 11.62
CA TYR A 235 -1.47 -5.48 11.23
C TYR A 235 -2.54 -4.63 10.55
N ILE A 236 -2.50 -3.32 10.79
CA ILE A 236 -3.34 -2.32 10.14
C ILE A 236 -2.42 -1.28 9.54
N TYR A 237 -2.60 -0.95 8.26
CA TYR A 237 -1.81 0.08 7.61
C TYR A 237 -2.61 1.38 7.54
N THR A 238 -1.96 2.51 7.84
CA THR A 238 -2.58 3.84 7.74
C THR A 238 -1.77 4.73 6.83
N SER A 239 -2.43 5.52 5.97
CA SER A 239 -1.76 6.57 5.20
C SER A 239 -1.17 7.62 6.14
N VAL A 240 0.02 8.12 5.83
CA VAL A 240 0.68 9.22 6.52
C VAL A 240 0.14 10.55 5.99
N ALA A 241 -0.19 11.48 6.89
CA ALA A 241 -0.62 12.83 6.52
C ALA A 241 0.44 13.53 5.66
N ILE A 242 0.10 13.86 4.41
CA ILE A 242 0.96 14.65 3.52
C ILE A 242 0.80 16.12 3.92
N THR A 243 1.60 16.59 4.87
CA THR A 243 1.77 18.03 5.06
C THR A 243 2.64 18.56 3.93
N THR A 244 2.02 19.06 2.86
CA THR A 244 2.68 19.97 1.92
C THR A 244 3.27 21.12 2.73
N GLY A 245 4.59 21.33 2.62
CA GLY A 245 5.31 22.34 3.38
C GLY A 245 4.95 23.76 2.95
N SER A 246 3.79 24.25 3.35
CA SER A 246 3.55 25.69 3.40
C SER A 246 4.41 26.25 4.53
N ASN A 247 5.37 27.13 4.18
CA ASN A 247 5.95 28.08 5.13
C ASN A 247 4.89 29.11 5.52
N ALA A 248 3.83 28.65 6.18
CA ALA A 248 2.87 29.52 6.82
C ALA A 248 3.62 30.27 7.92
N LYS A 249 3.65 31.60 7.82
CA LYS A 249 3.94 32.48 8.95
C LYS A 249 3.13 31.98 10.17
N PRO A 250 3.62 32.18 11.41
CA PRO A 250 2.79 31.93 12.59
C PRO A 250 1.55 32.84 12.52
N ILE A 251 0.42 32.28 12.07
CA ILE A 251 -0.83 33.02 11.95
C ILE A 251 -1.35 33.18 13.37
N THR A 252 -1.47 34.42 13.82
CA THR A 252 -2.06 34.81 15.09
C THR A 252 -3.59 34.70 15.03
N SER A 253 -4.10 33.51 14.73
CA SER A 253 -5.51 33.16 14.81
C SER A 253 -5.67 31.77 15.41
N SER A 254 -6.70 31.62 16.24
CA SER A 254 -7.04 30.39 16.96
C SER A 254 -7.63 29.33 16.02
N SER A 255 -6.81 28.76 15.13
CA SER A 255 -7.17 27.58 14.34
C SER A 255 -7.50 26.43 15.29
N SER A 256 -8.75 25.98 15.29
CA SER A 256 -9.22 24.96 16.21
C SER A 256 -8.51 23.62 15.96
N ILE A 257 -8.33 22.85 17.03
CA ILE A 257 -7.65 21.53 17.05
C ILE A 257 -8.22 20.54 16.01
N ALA A 258 -9.46 20.76 15.55
CA ALA A 258 -10.14 19.96 14.54
C ALA A 258 -9.73 20.25 13.08
N THR A 259 -8.96 21.32 12.80
CA THR A 259 -8.62 21.73 11.42
C THR A 259 -7.27 21.23 10.92
N ASP A 260 -6.40 20.74 11.81
CA ASP A 260 -5.07 20.22 11.45
C ASP A 260 -5.15 18.76 10.97
N PRO A 261 -4.69 18.42 9.74
CA PRO A 261 -4.73 17.05 9.24
C PRO A 261 -3.94 16.07 10.12
N LYS A 262 -2.84 16.47 10.79
CA LYS A 262 -2.13 15.57 11.71
C LYS A 262 -3.01 15.19 12.91
N SER A 263 -3.75 16.15 13.46
CA SER A 263 -4.70 15.93 14.54
C SER A 263 -5.88 15.05 14.12
N LEU A 264 -6.39 15.20 12.88
CA LEU A 264 -7.40 14.30 12.31
C LEU A 264 -6.89 12.87 12.12
N HIS A 265 -5.68 12.69 11.57
CA HIS A 265 -5.03 11.37 11.45
C HIS A 265 -4.82 10.71 12.82
N ARG A 266 -4.44 11.48 13.85
CA ARG A 266 -4.33 10.97 15.23
C ARG A 266 -5.69 10.54 15.78
N LEU A 267 -6.73 11.35 15.62
CA LEU A 267 -8.09 11.01 16.07
C LEU A 267 -8.56 9.68 15.46
N VAL A 268 -8.43 9.51 14.14
CA VAL A 268 -8.79 8.24 13.48
C VAL A 268 -7.94 7.08 14.02
N ARG A 269 -6.63 7.26 14.16
CA ARG A 269 -5.73 6.22 14.68
C ARG A 269 -6.06 5.80 16.12
N GLU A 270 -6.57 6.71 16.96
CA GLU A 270 -7.07 6.39 18.30
C GLU A 270 -8.47 5.77 18.29
N ALA A 271 -9.31 6.08 17.28
CA ALA A 271 -10.67 5.57 17.16
C ALA A 271 -10.74 4.16 16.52
N VAL A 272 -9.87 3.81 15.58
CA VAL A 272 -9.81 2.47 14.96
C VAL A 272 -9.74 1.33 16.00
N PRO A 273 -8.80 1.30 16.97
CA PRO A 273 -8.75 0.21 17.95
C PRO A 273 -9.96 0.20 18.90
N LYS A 274 -10.56 1.36 19.20
CA LYS A 274 -11.80 1.45 19.99
C LYS A 274 -12.99 0.86 19.23
N ALA A 275 -13.12 1.16 17.94
CA ALA A 275 -14.15 0.62 17.05
C ALA A 275 -13.99 -0.88 16.76
N LEU A 276 -12.78 -1.43 16.90
CA LEU A 276 -12.49 -2.87 16.88
C LEU A 276 -12.78 -3.56 18.22
N SER A 277 -12.83 -2.80 19.32
CA SER A 277 -13.00 -3.33 20.67
C SER A 277 -14.44 -3.74 20.96
N ARG A 278 -14.59 -4.74 21.82
CA ARG A 278 -15.87 -5.23 22.36
C ARG A 278 -15.83 -5.19 23.90
N PRO A 279 -16.96 -5.33 24.60
CA PRO A 279 -16.94 -5.58 26.04
C PRO A 279 -15.98 -6.74 26.37
N HIS A 280 -15.06 -6.50 27.30
CA HIS A 280 -13.98 -7.42 27.71
C HIS A 280 -12.90 -7.76 26.66
N GLU A 281 -12.98 -7.24 25.42
CA GLU A 281 -11.96 -7.40 24.37
C GLU A 281 -11.53 -6.03 23.86
N ARG A 282 -10.57 -5.41 24.56
CA ARG A 282 -10.05 -4.09 24.19
C ARG A 282 -8.76 -4.23 23.38
N TYR A 283 -8.59 -3.38 22.38
CA TYR A 283 -7.40 -3.35 21.53
C TYR A 283 -6.67 -2.01 21.60
N THR A 284 -5.40 -2.01 21.22
CA THR A 284 -4.56 -0.82 21.00
C THR A 284 -3.74 -0.98 19.71
N LEU A 285 -3.19 0.13 19.20
CA LEU A 285 -2.31 0.15 18.02
C LEU A 285 -0.88 0.52 18.40
N LYS A 286 0.02 -0.43 18.28
CA LYS A 286 1.46 -0.29 18.54
C LYS A 286 2.21 0.03 17.26
N ALA A 287 3.16 0.97 17.34
CA ALA A 287 3.96 1.37 16.18
C ALA A 287 5.03 0.32 15.88
N THR A 288 5.08 -0.18 14.64
CA THR A 288 6.08 -1.20 14.23
C THR A 288 7.43 -0.60 13.80
N ALA A 289 7.54 0.72 13.73
CA ALA A 289 8.64 1.48 13.11
C ALA A 289 8.89 1.16 11.61
N LEU A 290 7.88 0.59 10.92
CA LEU A 290 7.88 0.38 9.47
C LEU A 290 6.94 1.37 8.77
N ALA A 291 7.48 2.14 7.84
CA ALA A 291 6.77 3.02 6.94
C ALA A 291 7.40 2.97 5.54
N THR A 292 6.58 2.79 4.51
CA THR A 292 7.06 2.67 3.11
C THR A 292 6.09 3.38 2.16
N LYS A 293 6.51 3.59 0.92
CA LYS A 293 5.60 3.98 -0.18
C LYS A 293 4.92 2.79 -0.87
N ASN A 294 5.23 1.55 -0.49
CA ASN A 294 4.85 0.37 -1.26
C ASN A 294 4.07 -0.62 -0.37
N LEU A 295 2.75 -0.73 -0.61
CA LEU A 295 1.87 -1.67 0.09
C LEU A 295 2.33 -3.15 -0.03
N PRO A 296 2.77 -3.64 -1.21
CA PRO A 296 3.42 -4.96 -1.34
C PRO A 296 4.58 -5.16 -0.35
N THR A 297 5.44 -4.16 -0.14
CA THR A 297 6.53 -4.24 0.85
C THR A 297 5.98 -4.34 2.28
N LEU A 298 4.89 -3.62 2.62
CA LEU A 298 4.26 -3.79 3.94
C LEU A 298 3.65 -5.19 4.11
N LEU A 299 3.04 -5.76 3.07
CA LEU A 299 2.50 -7.13 3.10
C LEU A 299 3.60 -8.19 3.25
N ALA A 300 4.73 -8.03 2.57
CA ALA A 300 5.86 -8.95 2.69
C ALA A 300 6.52 -8.90 4.07
N LEU A 301 6.61 -7.71 4.69
CA LEU A 301 7.29 -7.51 5.97
C LEU A 301 6.36 -7.63 7.20
N ARG A 302 5.06 -7.33 7.05
CA ARG A 302 4.04 -7.19 8.11
C ARG A 302 2.65 -7.62 7.59
N GLY A 303 2.56 -8.77 6.96
CA GLY A 303 1.30 -9.38 6.49
C GLY A 303 1.05 -10.75 7.13
N ALA A 304 0.29 -11.60 6.45
CA ALA A 304 0.04 -12.99 6.85
C ALA A 304 1.02 -14.00 6.21
N GLY A 305 2.08 -13.53 5.55
CA GLY A 305 3.04 -14.36 4.81
C GLY A 305 4.17 -14.93 5.67
N ARG A 306 4.85 -15.97 5.17
CA ARG A 306 6.00 -16.64 5.82
C ARG A 306 7.20 -15.72 6.06
N SER A 307 7.39 -14.71 5.22
CA SER A 307 8.47 -13.72 5.30
C SER A 307 8.39 -12.81 6.52
N THR A 308 7.21 -12.64 7.14
CA THR A 308 6.94 -11.65 8.20
C THR A 308 7.92 -11.72 9.38
N ALA A 309 8.34 -12.93 9.77
CA ALA A 309 9.28 -13.19 10.86
C ALA A 309 10.62 -13.79 10.39
N ALA A 310 10.86 -13.87 9.08
CA ALA A 310 11.99 -14.56 8.48
C ALA A 310 12.57 -13.72 7.31
N ASN A 311 13.11 -12.55 7.64
CA ASN A 311 13.73 -11.62 6.69
C ASN A 311 15.26 -11.71 6.73
N GLY A 312 15.94 -11.08 5.75
CA GLY A 312 17.40 -11.11 5.65
C GLY A 312 17.93 -12.54 5.51
N SER A 313 18.96 -12.88 6.28
CA SER A 313 19.54 -14.24 6.38
C SER A 313 18.49 -15.35 6.54
N PHE A 314 17.42 -15.11 7.31
CA PHE A 314 16.38 -16.10 7.62
C PHE A 314 15.37 -16.34 6.50
N SER A 315 15.41 -15.56 5.41
CA SER A 315 14.53 -15.73 4.23
C SER A 315 14.59 -17.12 3.61
N ILE A 316 15.71 -17.84 3.77
CA ILE A 316 15.87 -19.25 3.34
C ILE A 316 14.79 -20.17 3.93
N PHE A 317 14.28 -19.87 5.14
CA PHE A 317 13.21 -20.63 5.81
C PHE A 317 11.81 -20.20 5.36
N ALA A 318 11.63 -18.94 4.95
CA ALA A 318 10.39 -18.47 4.33
C ALA A 318 10.19 -19.12 2.94
N ASP A 319 11.27 -19.22 2.17
CA ASP A 319 11.31 -19.78 0.82
C ASP A 319 11.33 -21.32 0.77
N ALA A 320 11.45 -22.00 1.92
CA ALA A 320 11.72 -23.45 2.01
C ALA A 320 12.94 -23.90 1.17
N ALA A 321 13.96 -23.06 1.06
CA ALA A 321 15.07 -23.27 0.12
C ALA A 321 16.03 -24.42 0.52
N LEU A 322 15.93 -24.93 1.75
CA LEU A 322 16.81 -25.96 2.32
C LEU A 322 16.17 -27.35 2.44
N GLU A 323 14.84 -27.44 2.44
CA GLU A 323 14.11 -28.67 2.77
C GLU A 323 13.09 -28.99 1.67
N GLY A 324 13.25 -30.17 1.06
CA GLY A 324 12.28 -30.72 0.12
C GLY A 324 11.09 -31.38 0.82
N SER A 325 10.12 -31.83 0.03
CA SER A 325 9.07 -32.71 0.55
C SER A 325 9.69 -33.99 1.14
N PRO A 326 9.25 -34.47 2.31
CA PRO A 326 9.66 -35.78 2.83
C PRO A 326 9.31 -36.98 1.91
N LEU A 327 8.49 -36.74 0.87
CA LEU A 327 8.14 -37.70 -0.16
C LEU A 327 8.97 -37.57 -1.45
N ASP A 328 9.95 -36.66 -1.51
CA ASP A 328 10.90 -36.60 -2.63
C ASP A 328 11.87 -37.80 -2.52
N PRO A 329 11.88 -38.74 -3.49
CA PRO A 329 12.72 -39.94 -3.41
C PRO A 329 14.21 -39.65 -3.64
N ARG A 330 14.58 -38.41 -3.97
CA ARG A 330 15.96 -38.02 -4.26
C ARG A 330 16.70 -37.65 -2.97
N PRO A 331 17.96 -38.07 -2.79
CA PRO A 331 18.72 -37.71 -1.61
C PRO A 331 18.98 -36.20 -1.58
N SER A 332 18.86 -35.58 -0.40
CA SER A 332 18.80 -34.12 -0.21
C SER A 332 20.02 -33.35 -0.74
N ASN A 333 21.16 -34.03 -0.94
CA ASN A 333 22.38 -33.47 -1.50
C ASN A 333 22.38 -33.38 -3.04
N THR A 334 21.39 -33.96 -3.73
CA THR A 334 21.25 -33.91 -5.20
C THR A 334 20.28 -32.84 -5.69
N VAL A 335 19.46 -32.29 -4.78
CA VAL A 335 18.47 -31.26 -5.10
C VAL A 335 19.05 -29.89 -4.78
N SER A 336 18.98 -28.96 -5.73
CA SER A 336 19.47 -27.60 -5.51
C SER A 336 18.43 -26.74 -4.77
N ALA A 337 18.87 -25.72 -4.03
CA ALA A 337 17.97 -24.76 -3.38
C ALA A 337 17.01 -24.08 -4.38
N GLN A 338 17.44 -23.88 -5.63
CA GLN A 338 16.60 -23.34 -6.71
C GLN A 338 15.53 -24.33 -7.19
N GLU A 339 15.75 -25.62 -7.01
CA GLU A 339 14.79 -26.67 -7.33
C GLU A 339 13.77 -26.87 -6.20
N HIS A 340 14.19 -26.80 -4.94
CA HIS A 340 13.27 -26.70 -3.80
C HIS A 340 12.31 -25.49 -3.96
N MET A 341 12.83 -24.32 -4.31
CA MET A 341 12.01 -23.11 -4.59
C MET A 341 11.12 -23.20 -5.84
N ARG A 342 11.28 -24.21 -6.71
CA ARG A 342 10.49 -24.42 -7.95
C ARG A 342 9.53 -25.61 -7.88
N GLY A 343 9.52 -26.35 -6.77
CA GLY A 343 8.71 -27.56 -6.58
C GLY A 343 7.21 -27.28 -6.44
N GLY A 344 6.54 -26.93 -7.55
CA GLY A 344 5.08 -26.71 -7.58
C GLY A 344 4.45 -26.83 -8.97
N HIS A 345 5.13 -26.39 -10.04
CA HIS A 345 4.67 -26.57 -11.41
C HIS A 345 5.82 -26.86 -12.37
N LYS A 346 5.88 -28.09 -12.89
CA LYS A 346 6.38 -28.36 -14.24
C LYS A 346 5.15 -28.60 -15.12
N PRO A 347 4.93 -27.86 -16.21
CA PRO A 347 4.00 -28.32 -17.23
C PRO A 347 4.57 -29.60 -17.83
N VAL A 348 3.75 -30.65 -17.89
CA VAL A 348 4.09 -31.88 -18.62
C VAL A 348 4.29 -31.49 -20.08
N LYS A 349 5.42 -31.87 -20.66
CA LYS A 349 5.57 -31.99 -22.10
C LYS A 349 5.44 -33.47 -22.40
N ASP A 350 4.38 -33.82 -23.13
CA ASP A 350 4.20 -35.18 -23.62
C ASP A 350 5.32 -35.50 -24.62
N GLU A 351 6.05 -36.58 -24.36
CA GLU A 351 7.05 -37.13 -25.27
C GLU A 351 6.38 -38.16 -26.18
N ASP A 352 5.76 -37.68 -27.26
CA ASP A 352 5.28 -38.53 -28.37
C ASP A 352 5.84 -38.02 -29.70
N LYS A 353 6.94 -38.66 -30.16
CA LYS A 353 7.23 -38.87 -31.60
C LYS A 353 8.44 -39.80 -31.81
N GLU A 354 8.13 -41.07 -32.09
CA GLU A 354 9.07 -42.03 -32.68
C GLU A 354 9.28 -41.81 -34.20
N ASN A 355 10.37 -42.38 -34.70
CA ASN A 355 10.75 -42.60 -36.12
C ASN A 355 10.94 -41.35 -37.02
N ASN A 356 12.05 -41.23 -37.76
CA ASN A 356 12.62 -42.31 -38.58
C ASN A 356 14.17 -42.31 -38.68
N THR A 357 14.71 -43.34 -39.31
CA THR A 357 16.06 -43.89 -39.08
C THR A 357 17.22 -43.37 -39.96
N ASP A 358 18.42 -43.62 -39.45
CA ASP A 358 19.70 -43.93 -40.12
C ASP A 358 20.32 -42.98 -41.17
N THR A 359 21.42 -42.33 -40.76
CA THR A 359 22.75 -42.68 -41.31
C THR A 359 23.81 -42.42 -40.23
N ALA A 360 24.59 -43.44 -39.88
CA ALA A 360 25.58 -43.36 -38.80
C ALA A 360 26.92 -42.76 -39.28
N GLN A 361 27.35 -41.67 -38.63
CA GLN A 361 28.76 -41.32 -38.46
C GLN A 361 28.98 -40.78 -37.03
N GLU A 362 29.59 -41.60 -36.19
CA GLU A 362 30.02 -41.29 -34.83
C GLU A 362 31.54 -41.03 -34.87
N LEU A 363 32.06 -39.92 -34.34
CA LEU A 363 32.74 -39.78 -33.04
C LEU A 363 33.51 -38.42 -33.12
N GLN A 364 33.59 -37.51 -32.16
CA GLN A 364 33.04 -37.34 -30.79
C GLN A 364 32.73 -35.84 -30.55
N LEU A 365 32.06 -35.51 -29.45
CA LEU A 365 31.98 -34.15 -28.88
C LEU A 365 32.63 -34.11 -27.48
N PRO A 366 32.86 -32.90 -26.93
CA PRO A 366 32.22 -32.64 -25.64
C PRO A 366 31.40 -31.35 -25.59
N SER A 367 30.13 -31.53 -25.18
CA SER A 367 29.19 -30.59 -24.53
C SER A 367 29.55 -29.09 -24.43
N HIS A 368 28.79 -28.24 -25.13
CA HIS A 368 28.61 -26.83 -24.79
C HIS A 368 27.23 -26.58 -24.12
N PRO A 369 27.15 -26.03 -22.90
CA PRO A 369 25.90 -25.49 -22.37
C PRO A 369 25.60 -24.12 -23.00
N LYS A 370 24.48 -24.00 -23.72
CA LYS A 370 24.06 -22.74 -24.36
C LYS A 370 23.59 -21.69 -23.33
N ARG A 371 24.45 -20.69 -23.13
CA ARG A 371 24.15 -19.27 -23.33
C ARG A 371 22.97 -18.66 -22.52
N ARG A 372 23.30 -17.98 -21.43
CA ARG A 372 22.51 -16.83 -20.95
C ARG A 372 22.59 -15.69 -21.98
N LEU A 373 21.47 -15.04 -22.28
CA LEU A 373 21.42 -13.68 -22.85
C LEU A 373 21.34 -12.72 -21.65
N SER A 374 22.23 -11.76 -21.39
CA SER A 374 22.83 -10.69 -22.23
C SER A 374 21.81 -9.60 -22.59
N GLY A 375 22.05 -8.31 -22.35
CA GLY A 375 23.22 -7.61 -21.77
C GLY A 375 22.81 -6.25 -21.20
N THR A 376 23.62 -5.18 -21.09
CA THR A 376 25.00 -4.83 -21.49
C THR A 376 25.41 -3.58 -20.68
N GLY A 377 26.66 -3.26 -20.38
CA GLY A 377 27.93 -3.95 -20.58
C GLY A 377 29.12 -3.02 -20.29
N THR A 378 30.24 -3.59 -19.84
CA THR A 378 31.61 -3.39 -20.37
C THR A 378 32.45 -4.56 -19.83
N GLY A 379 33.23 -5.19 -20.70
CA GLY A 379 33.76 -6.54 -20.46
C GLY A 379 35.10 -6.61 -19.74
N MET A 380 35.32 -7.73 -19.06
CA MET A 380 36.61 -8.42 -18.96
C MET A 380 36.32 -9.87 -18.54
N ASP A 381 36.84 -10.86 -19.27
CA ASP A 381 36.83 -12.26 -18.82
C ASP A 381 37.83 -12.40 -17.66
N GLY A 382 37.32 -12.25 -16.44
CA GLY A 382 38.11 -12.32 -15.21
C GLY A 382 37.80 -13.59 -14.43
N SER A 383 38.82 -14.44 -14.21
CA SER A 383 38.74 -15.51 -13.23
C SER A 383 38.36 -14.92 -11.87
N VAL A 384 37.14 -15.20 -11.39
CA VAL A 384 36.62 -14.64 -10.13
C VAL A 384 37.57 -15.03 -8.99
N SER A 385 38.24 -14.03 -8.41
CA SER A 385 39.28 -14.24 -7.40
C SER A 385 38.74 -15.04 -6.20
N PRO A 386 39.57 -15.83 -5.50
CA PRO A 386 39.15 -16.55 -4.30
C PRO A 386 38.50 -15.63 -3.25
N SER A 387 39.02 -14.40 -3.11
CA SER A 387 38.47 -13.37 -2.24
C SER A 387 37.08 -12.91 -2.67
N SER A 388 36.80 -12.78 -3.96
CA SER A 388 35.46 -12.46 -4.48
C SER A 388 34.47 -13.62 -4.26
N LYS A 389 34.92 -14.87 -4.39
CA LYS A 389 34.09 -16.05 -4.06
C LYS A 389 33.75 -16.11 -2.56
N LYS A 390 34.73 -15.97 -1.67
CA LYS A 390 34.49 -15.90 -0.20
C LYS A 390 33.51 -14.79 0.14
N ARG A 391 33.71 -13.60 -0.43
CA ARG A 391 32.84 -12.43 -0.19
C ARG A 391 31.40 -12.67 -0.63
N ARG A 392 31.16 -13.26 -1.81
CA ARG A 392 29.80 -13.60 -2.27
C ARG A 392 29.10 -14.57 -1.31
N LEU A 393 29.77 -15.63 -0.89
CA LEU A 393 29.23 -16.59 0.11
C LEU A 393 28.91 -15.91 1.44
N ALA A 394 29.76 -14.98 1.91
CA ALA A 394 29.50 -14.20 3.11
C ALA A 394 28.28 -13.27 2.93
N VAL A 395 28.12 -12.62 1.77
CA VAL A 395 26.91 -11.83 1.46
C VAL A 395 25.66 -12.71 1.43
N ASP A 396 25.70 -13.84 0.72
CA ASP A 396 24.55 -14.75 0.62
C ASP A 396 24.15 -15.32 1.99
N SER A 397 25.10 -15.55 2.90
CA SER A 397 24.82 -15.92 4.30
C SER A 397 24.14 -14.81 5.11
N ARG A 398 24.51 -13.53 4.90
CA ARG A 398 23.94 -12.39 5.63
C ARG A 398 22.59 -11.92 5.09
N PHE A 399 22.37 -11.96 3.78
CA PHE A 399 21.13 -11.52 3.13
C PHE A 399 20.19 -12.68 2.78
N GLY A 400 20.65 -13.93 2.90
CA GLY A 400 19.87 -15.12 2.58
C GLY A 400 19.34 -15.11 1.14
N SER A 401 18.16 -15.71 0.98
CA SER A 401 17.35 -15.68 -0.23
C SER A 401 16.64 -14.34 -0.47
N ALA A 402 17.02 -13.21 0.13
CA ALA A 402 16.34 -11.91 -0.09
C ALA A 402 16.45 -11.37 -1.55
N SER A 403 17.18 -12.05 -2.44
CA SER A 403 17.18 -11.82 -3.90
C SER A 403 16.30 -12.82 -4.67
N SER A 404 15.64 -13.74 -3.99
CA SER A 404 14.70 -14.71 -4.55
C SER A 404 13.43 -13.99 -5.02
N SER A 405 12.90 -14.43 -6.17
CA SER A 405 11.75 -13.80 -6.81
C SER A 405 10.41 -14.06 -6.10
N LEU A 406 10.40 -14.84 -5.01
CA LEU A 406 9.18 -15.28 -4.33
C LEU A 406 8.44 -14.13 -3.61
N THR A 407 9.15 -13.25 -2.91
CA THR A 407 8.57 -12.02 -2.33
C THR A 407 9.62 -10.90 -2.20
N PRO A 408 9.84 -10.08 -3.23
CA PRO A 408 10.69 -8.90 -3.11
C PRO A 408 10.04 -7.87 -2.18
N ALA A 409 10.77 -7.43 -1.16
CA ALA A 409 10.33 -6.44 -0.18
C ALA A 409 11.16 -5.13 -0.24
N PRO A 410 11.17 -4.42 -1.39
CA PRO A 410 12.04 -3.27 -1.59
C PRO A 410 11.66 -2.12 -0.64
N LEU A 411 12.65 -1.62 0.09
CA LEU A 411 12.47 -0.54 1.07
C LEU A 411 12.96 0.79 0.51
N ASP A 412 12.07 1.78 0.41
CA ASP A 412 12.40 3.09 -0.20
C ASP A 412 13.27 3.99 0.69
N ARG A 413 13.24 3.78 2.01
CA ARG A 413 13.95 4.61 2.99
C ARG A 413 14.23 3.85 4.30
N LEU A 414 15.44 4.03 4.83
CA LEU A 414 15.87 3.51 6.14
C LEU A 414 16.56 4.61 6.95
N ASP A 415 16.00 4.95 8.12
CA ASP A 415 16.53 5.96 9.05
C ASP A 415 17.07 5.30 10.33
N ILE A 416 18.37 5.42 10.60
CA ILE A 416 19.06 4.78 11.74
C ILE A 416 19.67 5.85 12.64
N ARG A 417 19.43 5.75 13.95
CA ARG A 417 20.14 6.54 14.98
C ARG A 417 21.08 5.65 15.77
N LEU A 418 22.38 5.86 15.59
CA LEU A 418 23.43 5.18 16.33
C LEU A 418 23.72 5.96 17.62
N LEU A 419 23.66 5.28 18.76
CA LEU A 419 23.96 5.85 20.08
C LEU A 419 25.39 5.54 20.55
N ASP A 420 26.09 4.64 19.87
CA ASP A 420 27.48 4.30 20.17
C ASP A 420 28.44 5.32 19.55
N ALA A 421 29.57 5.56 20.21
CA ALA A 421 30.68 6.29 19.62
C ALA A 421 31.28 5.50 18.43
N PRO A 422 31.71 6.17 17.33
CA PRO A 422 32.63 5.55 16.39
C PRO A 422 33.91 5.13 17.12
N ALA A 423 34.37 3.90 16.90
CA ALA A 423 35.50 3.31 17.61
C ALA A 423 36.84 3.79 17.03
N ASP A 424 37.25 5.01 17.35
CA ASP A 424 38.56 5.56 16.98
C ASP A 424 39.64 5.18 18.00
N SER A 425 40.35 4.08 17.72
CA SER A 425 41.63 3.65 18.31
C SER A 425 41.66 3.28 19.81
N GLU A 426 42.51 2.31 20.16
CA GLU A 426 42.56 1.67 21.49
C GLU A 426 43.16 2.53 22.63
N ASN A 427 43.37 3.83 22.43
CA ASN A 427 44.19 4.67 23.32
C ASN A 427 43.57 6.00 23.80
N ASP A 428 42.33 6.35 23.43
CA ASP A 428 41.70 7.58 23.90
C ASP A 428 40.74 7.31 25.08
N THR A 429 41.24 7.44 26.31
CA THR A 429 40.42 7.57 27.54
C THR A 429 39.70 8.92 27.58
N ARG A 430 38.94 9.24 26.53
CA ARG A 430 38.11 10.43 26.44
C ARG A 430 36.72 10.11 26.95
N THR A 431 36.44 10.54 28.17
CA THR A 431 35.12 10.56 28.82
C THR A 431 34.16 11.59 28.19
N GLY A 432 34.24 11.78 26.87
CA GLY A 432 33.36 12.65 26.10
C GLY A 432 32.15 11.88 25.61
N VAL A 433 30.95 12.33 25.99
CA VAL A 433 29.70 11.86 25.38
C VAL A 433 29.65 12.38 23.94
N LEU A 434 30.08 11.54 22.99
CA LEU A 434 30.00 11.87 21.57
C LEU A 434 28.52 11.96 21.13
N PRO A 435 28.18 12.88 20.21
CA PRO A 435 26.80 13.08 19.79
C PRO A 435 26.28 11.86 19.00
N PRO A 436 24.99 11.51 19.13
CA PRO A 436 24.41 10.38 18.42
C PRO A 436 24.40 10.63 16.90
N LEU A 437 24.92 9.67 16.15
CA LEU A 437 25.01 9.72 14.69
C LEU A 437 23.67 9.32 14.06
N SER A 438 23.17 10.11 13.10
CA SER A 438 21.97 9.78 12.32
C SER A 438 22.34 9.45 10.87
N LEU A 439 21.96 8.26 10.41
CA LEU A 439 22.13 7.80 9.04
C LEU A 439 20.76 7.71 8.35
N THR A 440 20.63 8.27 7.15
CA THR A 440 19.45 8.14 6.30
C THR A 440 19.86 7.55 4.97
N PHE A 441 19.28 6.41 4.62
CA PHE A 441 19.40 5.79 3.30
C PHE A 441 18.09 5.96 2.53
N SER A 442 18.18 6.23 1.23
CA SER A 442 17.01 6.37 0.35
C SER A 442 17.30 5.85 -1.05
N GLY A 443 16.34 5.15 -1.66
CA GLY A 443 16.45 4.61 -3.01
C GLY A 443 15.16 3.94 -3.47
N SER A 444 15.23 3.13 -4.52
CA SER A 444 14.16 2.19 -4.90
C SER A 444 14.15 0.96 -3.99
N ASP A 445 15.33 0.43 -3.69
CA ASP A 445 15.56 -0.63 -2.71
C ASP A 445 16.88 -0.37 -1.95
N VAL A 446 16.75 0.06 -0.70
CA VAL A 446 17.89 0.32 0.19
C VAL A 446 18.65 -0.97 0.54
N ILE A 447 17.95 -2.07 0.85
CA ILE A 447 18.59 -3.29 1.35
C ILE A 447 19.31 -4.02 0.20
N GLY A 448 18.69 -4.11 -0.98
CA GLY A 448 19.37 -4.59 -2.20
C GLY A 448 20.55 -3.70 -2.61
N GLY A 449 20.46 -2.39 -2.38
CA GLY A 449 21.58 -1.45 -2.54
C GLY A 449 22.77 -1.76 -1.63
N ILE A 450 22.52 -1.97 -0.32
CA ILE A 450 23.55 -2.33 0.66
C ILE A 450 24.17 -3.70 0.33
N ARG A 451 23.36 -4.68 -0.06
CA ARG A 451 23.82 -5.99 -0.55
C ARG A 451 24.81 -5.82 -1.71
N LYS A 452 24.47 -5.02 -2.73
CA LYS A 452 25.33 -4.77 -3.89
C LYS A 452 26.66 -4.10 -3.51
N LEU A 453 26.65 -3.18 -2.56
CA LEU A 453 27.88 -2.57 -2.02
C LEU A 453 28.77 -3.60 -1.30
N ALA A 454 28.17 -4.55 -0.59
CA ALA A 454 28.89 -5.65 0.03
C ALA A 454 29.46 -6.65 -1.00
N GLU A 455 28.74 -6.95 -2.10
CA GLU A 455 29.26 -7.78 -3.21
C GLU A 455 30.48 -7.12 -3.89
N LEU A 456 30.40 -5.80 -4.12
CA LEU A 456 31.51 -5.00 -4.65
C LEU A 456 32.71 -4.91 -3.67
N GLY A 457 32.49 -5.16 -2.37
CA GLY A 457 33.52 -5.10 -1.34
C GLY A 457 33.75 -3.71 -0.76
N VAL A 458 32.78 -2.81 -0.94
CA VAL A 458 32.74 -1.48 -0.28
C VAL A 458 32.33 -1.64 1.19
N VAL A 459 31.50 -2.63 1.48
CA VAL A 459 31.05 -2.99 2.84
C VAL A 459 31.53 -4.40 3.16
N ASP A 460 32.07 -4.60 4.36
CA ASP A 460 32.49 -5.92 4.86
C ASP A 460 31.27 -6.74 5.35
N PRO A 461 30.94 -7.88 4.71
CA PRO A 461 29.83 -8.73 5.14
C PRO A 461 30.08 -9.46 6.47
N GLU A 462 31.32 -9.60 6.93
CA GLU A 462 31.61 -10.26 8.22
C GLU A 462 31.37 -9.31 9.41
N ARG A 463 31.39 -7.99 9.19
CA ARG A 463 31.24 -6.95 10.23
C ARG A 463 29.92 -6.17 10.18
N MET A 464 29.06 -6.41 9.18
CA MET A 464 27.78 -5.70 9.09
C MET A 464 26.76 -6.14 10.18
N PRO A 465 26.07 -5.21 10.86
CA PRO A 465 25.01 -5.52 11.83
C PRO A 465 23.71 -5.98 11.15
N SER A 466 22.81 -6.64 11.90
CA SER A 466 21.54 -7.20 11.39
C SER A 466 20.62 -6.14 10.75
N TRP A 467 20.58 -4.91 11.29
CA TRP A 467 19.75 -3.84 10.75
C TRP A 467 20.14 -3.43 9.31
N MET A 468 21.37 -3.72 8.85
CA MET A 468 21.80 -3.50 7.45
C MET A 468 21.33 -4.59 6.49
N THR A 469 20.94 -5.77 7.01
CA THR A 469 20.55 -6.95 6.20
C THR A 469 19.04 -7.04 5.94
N GLY A 470 18.24 -6.14 6.52
CA GLY A 470 16.78 -6.15 6.42
C GLY A 470 16.05 -7.08 7.39
N GLU A 471 16.80 -7.89 8.18
CA GLU A 471 16.29 -8.85 9.18
C GLU A 471 15.20 -8.26 10.10
N GLU A 472 15.43 -7.05 10.61
CA GLU A 472 14.52 -6.34 11.53
C GLU A 472 13.17 -5.93 10.90
N ALA A 473 13.08 -5.86 9.56
CA ALA A 473 11.88 -5.47 8.82
C ALA A 473 11.28 -4.12 9.30
N VAL A 474 12.13 -3.09 9.41
CA VAL A 474 11.75 -1.72 9.79
C VAL A 474 12.33 -0.68 8.85
N SER A 475 11.69 0.48 8.79
CA SER A 475 12.23 1.67 8.09
C SER A 475 12.91 2.65 9.04
N MET A 476 12.79 2.46 10.36
CA MET A 476 13.42 3.31 11.36
C MET A 476 13.90 2.50 12.57
N ALA A 477 15.11 2.76 13.04
CA ALA A 477 15.66 2.12 14.25
C ALA A 477 16.57 3.06 15.06
N VAL A 478 16.60 2.83 16.37
CA VAL A 478 17.67 3.32 17.26
C VAL A 478 18.55 2.13 17.60
N VAL A 479 19.87 2.30 17.54
CA VAL A 479 20.85 1.21 17.62
C VAL A 479 21.91 1.53 18.68
N ARG A 480 22.25 0.53 19.49
CA ARG A 480 23.31 0.57 20.51
C ARG A 480 23.94 -0.82 20.67
N GLY A 481 25.26 -0.90 20.84
CA GLY A 481 26.02 -2.15 20.79
C GLY A 481 25.80 -2.92 19.47
N GLY A 482 25.57 -2.22 18.36
CA GLY A 482 25.21 -2.81 17.06
C GLY A 482 23.82 -3.47 16.98
N ARG A 483 23.03 -3.46 18.07
CA ARG A 483 21.67 -4.03 18.14
C ARG A 483 20.60 -2.95 18.19
N ARG A 484 19.42 -3.23 17.67
CA ARG A 484 18.26 -2.33 17.76
C ARG A 484 17.76 -2.25 19.21
N ILE A 485 17.48 -1.04 19.68
CA ILE A 485 16.70 -0.79 20.89
C ILE A 485 15.22 -0.64 20.48
N PRO A 486 14.27 -1.32 21.15
CA PRO A 486 12.85 -1.05 20.94
C PRO A 486 12.54 0.38 21.37
N MET A 487 11.93 1.18 20.48
CA MET A 487 11.41 2.48 20.89
C MET A 487 10.34 2.26 21.96
N LYS A 488 10.55 2.83 23.15
CA LYS A 488 9.48 2.98 24.13
C LYS A 488 8.50 4.02 23.57
N ASN A 489 7.22 3.65 23.51
CA ASN A 489 6.12 4.57 23.21
C ASN A 489 5.95 5.60 24.34
#